data_AF-A0A970BEL3-F1
#
_entry.id   AF-A0A970BEL3-F1
#
_cell.length_a   1.000
_cell.length_b   1.000
_cell.length_c   1.000
_cell.angle_alpha   90.00
_cell.angle_beta   90.00
_cell.angle_gamma   90.00
#
_symmetry.space_group_name_H-M   'P 1'
#
loop_
_entity.id
_entity.type
_entity.pdbx_description
1 polymer ?
#
loop_
_entity_poly.entity_id
_entity_poly.type
_entity_poly.pdbx_seq_one_letter_code
_entity_poly.pdbx_strand_id
1 'polypeptide(L)'
;MKLFILKKTVKEGVSERTGNAYKISSLFVKFDEKEIYEKIVSHLQSKGATIDQVEKFSKPNEYNGQISYAFGLNCSNYTFDRVEQFGTLDANVIFDINNAGFINAKIQVVDRKEMVNSYEPPADAVDGWTGGNEDPVLPSEESTNELPF
;
A
#
# COMPACT_ATOMS: atom_id res chain seq x y z
N MET A 1 -5.49 -11.31 -3.73
CA MET A 1 -5.70 -10.65 -2.40
C MET A 1 -5.88 -9.18 -2.68
N LYS A 2 -6.84 -8.52 -2.04
CA LYS A 2 -7.09 -7.09 -2.26
C LYS A 2 -6.14 -6.25 -1.40
N LEU A 3 -5.49 -5.29 -2.04
CA LEU A 3 -4.41 -4.49 -1.48
C LEU A 3 -4.64 -3.03 -1.81
N PHE A 4 -4.78 -2.21 -0.78
CA PHE A 4 -4.90 -0.77 -0.96
C PHE A 4 -3.51 -0.14 -1.01
N ILE A 5 -3.22 0.63 -2.05
CA ILE A 5 -1.89 1.22 -2.26
C ILE A 5 -1.77 2.51 -1.43
N LEU A 6 -0.93 2.49 -0.40
CA LEU A 6 -0.68 3.66 0.44
C LEU A 6 0.39 4.59 -0.12
N LYS A 7 1.43 4.03 -0.73
CA LYS A 7 2.56 4.81 -1.28
C LYS A 7 3.27 4.05 -2.37
N LYS A 8 3.81 4.79 -3.35
CA LYS A 8 4.73 4.27 -4.36
C LYS A 8 6.15 4.68 -4.00
N THR A 9 7.09 3.74 -4.02
CA THR A 9 8.50 4.01 -3.72
C THR A 9 9.38 3.36 -4.77
N VAL A 10 10.34 4.12 -5.29
CA VAL A 10 11.41 3.62 -6.14
C VAL A 10 12.70 3.67 -5.34
N LYS A 11 13.37 2.53 -5.22
CA LYS A 11 14.71 2.47 -4.64
C LYS A 11 15.70 2.16 -5.75
N GLU A 12 16.59 3.11 -6.00
CA GLU A 12 17.63 3.02 -7.02
C GLU A 12 19.01 3.21 -6.40
N GLY A 13 20.01 2.55 -6.99
CA GLY A 13 21.38 2.58 -6.50
C GLY A 13 22.27 1.63 -7.27
N VAL A 14 23.52 1.50 -6.82
CA VAL A 14 24.48 0.53 -7.36
C VAL A 14 24.68 -0.57 -6.33
N SER A 15 24.55 -1.83 -6.76
CA SER A 15 24.80 -2.95 -5.86
C SER A 15 26.29 -3.02 -5.53
N GLU A 16 26.66 -2.85 -4.27
CA GLU A 16 28.06 -3.01 -3.82
C GLU A 16 28.60 -4.41 -4.11
N ARG A 17 27.71 -5.41 -4.21
CA ARG A 17 28.09 -6.81 -4.45
C ARG A 17 28.38 -7.12 -5.92
N THR A 18 27.67 -6.48 -6.85
CA THR A 18 27.76 -6.81 -8.29
C THR A 18 28.20 -5.65 -9.17
N GLY A 19 28.29 -4.43 -8.63
CA GLY A 19 28.57 -3.21 -9.39
C GLY A 19 27.43 -2.78 -10.34
N ASN A 20 26.33 -3.53 -10.40
CA ASN A 20 25.23 -3.22 -11.31
C ASN A 20 24.26 -2.22 -10.69
N ALA A 21 23.79 -1.28 -11.52
CA ALA A 21 22.67 -0.43 -11.15
C ALA A 21 21.43 -1.29 -10.91
N TYR A 22 20.72 -1.02 -9.81
CA TYR A 22 19.43 -1.62 -9.51
C TYR A 22 18.37 -0.52 -9.40
N LYS A 23 17.17 -0.84 -9.85
CA LYS A 23 15.96 -0.04 -9.65
C LYS A 23 14.86 -1.00 -9.20
N ILE A 24 14.44 -0.85 -7.95
CA ILE A 24 13.40 -1.67 -7.34
C ILE A 24 12.17 -0.79 -7.15
N SER A 25 11.11 -1.14 -7.87
CA SER A 25 9.81 -0.49 -7.80
C SER A 25 8.94 -1.23 -6.79
N SER A 26 8.58 -0.54 -5.70
CA SER A 26 7.84 -1.11 -4.58
C SER A 26 6.59 -0.30 -4.28
N LEU A 27 5.51 -1.00 -3.95
CA LEU A 27 4.27 -0.43 -3.45
C LEU A 27 4.21 -0.68 -1.95
N PHE A 28 3.94 0.34 -1.16
CA PHE A 28 3.53 0.15 0.22
C PHE A 28 2.02 -0.04 0.22
N VAL A 29 1.58 -1.23 0.61
CA VAL A 29 0.17 -1.64 0.53
C VAL A 29 -0.37 -1.94 1.91
N LYS A 30 -1.69 -1.77 2.09
CA LYS A 30 -2.43 -2.25 3.26
C LYS A 30 -3.55 -3.21 2.88
N PHE A 31 -3.93 -4.04 3.83
CA PHE A 31 -5.14 -4.87 3.78
C PHE A 31 -5.71 -4.99 5.19
N ASP A 32 -7.01 -5.23 5.31
CA ASP A 32 -7.72 -5.20 6.59
C ASP A 32 -8.26 -6.60 6.98
N GLU A 33 -8.00 -7.62 6.14
CA GLU A 33 -8.48 -8.98 6.32
C GLU A 33 -7.59 -9.81 7.26
N LYS A 34 -8.05 -10.00 8.50
CA LYS A 34 -7.33 -10.79 9.53
C LYS A 34 -7.03 -12.23 9.10
N GLU A 35 -7.96 -12.90 8.43
CA GLU A 35 -7.76 -14.29 7.95
C GLU A 35 -6.60 -14.39 6.94
N ILE A 36 -6.44 -13.36 6.10
CA ILE A 36 -5.33 -13.30 5.16
C ILE A 36 -4.02 -13.13 5.92
N TYR A 37 -4.00 -12.27 6.95
CA TYR A 37 -2.82 -12.11 7.79
C TYR A 37 -2.41 -13.42 8.47
N GLU A 38 -3.35 -14.14 9.08
CA GLU A 38 -3.07 -15.44 9.74
C GLU A 38 -2.53 -16.48 8.74
N LYS A 39 -3.08 -16.52 7.52
CA LYS A 39 -2.55 -17.37 6.44
C LYS A 39 -1.12 -17.00 6.04
N ILE A 40 -0.82 -15.70 5.95
CA ILE A 40 0.54 -15.21 5.64
C ILE A 40 1.50 -15.60 6.77
N VAL A 41 1.13 -15.37 8.02
CA VAL A 41 1.94 -15.72 9.20
C VAL A 41 2.23 -17.21 9.21
N SER A 42 1.20 -18.06 9.04
CA SER A 42 1.34 -19.51 9.02
C SER A 42 2.25 -19.98 7.87
N HIS A 43 2.08 -19.42 6.67
CA HIS A 43 2.93 -19.72 5.51
C HIS A 43 4.39 -19.33 5.76
N LEU A 44 4.63 -18.14 6.31
CA LEU A 44 5.98 -17.67 6.64
C LEU A 44 6.65 -18.53 7.73
N GLN A 45 5.90 -18.91 8.78
CA GLN A 45 6.38 -19.79 9.84
C GLN A 45 6.72 -21.19 9.31
N SER A 46 5.89 -21.75 8.42
CA SER A 46 6.18 -23.04 7.78
C SER A 46 7.45 -23.02 6.93
N LYS A 47 7.82 -21.84 6.42
CA LYS A 47 9.08 -21.58 5.69
C LYS A 47 10.25 -21.22 6.62
N GLY A 48 10.05 -21.21 7.94
CA GLY A 48 11.09 -20.99 8.94
C GLY A 48 11.24 -19.55 9.43
N ALA A 49 10.30 -18.63 9.14
CA ALA A 49 10.34 -17.29 9.70
C ALA A 49 9.97 -17.29 11.19
N THR A 50 10.68 -16.47 11.99
CA THR A 50 10.32 -16.21 13.38
C THR A 50 9.22 -15.15 13.48
N ILE A 51 8.51 -15.12 14.61
CA ILE A 51 7.46 -14.12 14.87
C ILE A 51 8.03 -12.70 14.75
N ASP A 52 9.22 -12.44 15.32
CA ASP A 52 9.90 -11.15 15.24
C ASP A 52 10.14 -10.67 13.79
N GLN A 53 10.41 -11.60 12.87
CA GLN A 53 10.59 -11.27 11.45
C GLN A 53 9.27 -10.90 10.80
N VAL A 54 8.21 -11.62 11.13
CA VAL A 54 6.85 -11.35 10.64
C VAL A 54 6.34 -10.00 11.14
N GLU A 55 6.56 -9.68 12.42
CA GLU A 55 6.19 -8.38 13.00
C GLU A 55 6.96 -7.20 12.38
N LYS A 56 8.24 -7.40 12.04
CA LYS A 56 9.03 -6.39 11.32
C LYS A 56 8.55 -6.20 9.88
N PHE A 57 8.03 -7.25 9.26
CA PHE A 57 7.57 -7.23 7.88
C PHE A 57 6.18 -6.62 7.72
N SER A 58 5.23 -7.03 8.56
CA SER A 58 3.83 -6.61 8.50
C SER A 58 3.28 -6.38 9.89
N LYS A 59 3.51 -5.18 10.43
CA LYS A 59 3.01 -4.82 11.75
C LYS A 59 1.51 -4.53 11.70
N PRO A 60 0.67 -5.17 12.55
CA PRO A 60 -0.72 -4.77 12.71
C PRO A 60 -0.79 -3.35 13.26
N ASN A 61 -1.60 -2.50 12.63
CA ASN A 61 -1.89 -1.16 13.10
C ASN A 61 -3.40 -1.01 13.31
N GLU A 62 -3.80 -0.71 14.54
CA GLU A 62 -5.20 -0.49 14.89
C GLU A 62 -5.52 1.00 14.84
N TYR A 63 -6.54 1.35 14.09
CA TYR A 63 -7.08 2.71 14.04
C TYR A 63 -8.60 2.67 13.99
N ASN A 64 -9.27 3.43 14.86
CA ASN A 64 -10.73 3.44 15.00
C ASN A 64 -11.37 2.03 15.12
N GLY A 65 -10.72 1.11 15.85
CA GLY A 65 -11.19 -0.27 16.03
C GLY A 65 -11.07 -1.17 14.80
N GLN A 66 -10.45 -0.69 13.72
CA GLN A 66 -10.08 -1.50 12.55
C GLN A 66 -8.59 -1.81 12.58
N ILE A 67 -8.26 -3.09 12.46
CA ILE A 67 -6.87 -3.55 12.33
C ILE A 67 -6.53 -3.59 10.84
N SER A 68 -5.52 -2.82 10.47
CA SER A 68 -4.93 -2.84 9.15
C SER A 68 -3.51 -3.42 9.21
N TYR A 69 -3.13 -4.11 8.15
CA TYR A 69 -1.82 -4.73 8.01
C TYR A 69 -1.15 -4.11 6.79
N ALA A 70 0.06 -3.59 6.95
CA ALA A 70 0.78 -2.93 5.86
C ALA A 70 2.16 -3.55 5.65
N PHE A 71 2.55 -3.70 4.39
CA PHE A 71 3.85 -4.24 4.00
C PHE A 71 4.33 -3.69 2.66
N GLY A 72 5.62 -3.86 2.38
CA GLY A 72 6.21 -3.52 1.08
C GLY A 72 6.02 -4.64 0.07
N LEU A 73 5.37 -4.35 -1.06
CA LEU A 73 5.14 -5.24 -2.18
C LEU A 73 6.01 -4.83 -3.37
N ASN A 74 6.94 -5.71 -3.76
CA ASN A 74 7.73 -5.51 -4.96
C ASN A 74 6.92 -5.86 -6.22
N CYS A 75 7.04 -5.03 -7.24
CA CYS A 75 6.34 -5.20 -8.52
C CYS A 75 7.25 -4.79 -9.69
N SER A 76 6.85 -5.19 -10.89
CA SER A 76 7.49 -4.78 -12.12
C SER A 76 7.25 -3.29 -12.39
N ASN A 77 8.13 -2.68 -13.19
CA ASN A 77 7.94 -1.31 -13.65
C ASN A 77 6.60 -1.13 -14.40
N TYR A 78 6.16 -2.17 -15.11
CA TYR A 78 4.89 -2.15 -15.84
C TYR A 78 3.69 -1.97 -14.91
N THR A 79 3.61 -2.74 -13.84
CA THR A 79 2.54 -2.57 -12.84
C THR A 79 2.71 -1.28 -12.08
N PHE A 80 3.94 -0.94 -11.70
CA PHE A 80 4.24 0.30 -10.99
C PHE A 80 3.76 1.54 -11.75
N ASP A 81 3.94 1.61 -13.06
CA ASP A 81 3.54 2.77 -13.87
C ASP A 81 2.02 2.85 -14.07
N ARG A 82 1.31 1.74 -13.93
CA ARG A 82 -0.15 1.66 -14.15
C ARG A 82 -0.99 1.86 -12.90
N VAL A 83 -0.43 1.54 -11.74
CA VAL A 83 -1.15 1.70 -10.48
C VAL A 83 -0.85 3.05 -9.86
N GLU A 84 -1.87 3.66 -9.29
CA GLU A 84 -1.82 4.92 -8.59
C GLU A 84 -1.90 4.73 -7.08
N GLN A 85 -1.40 5.72 -6.35
CA GLN A 85 -1.59 5.79 -4.91
C GLN A 85 -3.08 5.89 -4.60
N PHE A 86 -3.50 5.30 -3.48
CA PHE A 86 -4.89 5.21 -3.05
C PHE A 86 -5.81 4.38 -3.95
N GLY A 87 -5.26 3.69 -4.96
CA GLY A 87 -5.98 2.66 -5.70
C GLY A 87 -6.01 1.31 -4.96
N THR A 88 -6.90 0.43 -5.40
CA THR A 88 -7.00 -0.95 -4.89
C THR A 88 -6.51 -1.93 -5.95
N LEU A 89 -5.52 -2.75 -5.59
CA LEU A 89 -4.92 -3.78 -6.43
C LEU A 89 -5.36 -5.16 -5.94
N ASP A 90 -5.95 -5.98 -6.79
CA ASP A 90 -6.11 -7.41 -6.53
C ASP A 90 -5.04 -8.19 -7.28
N ALA A 91 -4.12 -8.80 -6.56
CA ALA A 91 -3.03 -9.58 -7.14
C ALA A 91 -2.73 -10.83 -6.32
N ASN A 92 -2.09 -11.79 -6.97
CA ASN A 92 -1.50 -12.93 -6.29
C ASN A 92 -0.11 -12.54 -5.79
N VAL A 93 0.06 -12.53 -4.48
CA VAL A 93 1.34 -12.18 -3.83
C VAL A 93 2.04 -13.44 -3.36
N ILE A 94 3.33 -13.52 -3.64
CA ILE A 94 4.21 -14.54 -3.07
C ILE A 94 5.11 -13.92 -2.01
N PHE A 95 5.22 -14.64 -0.90
CA PHE A 95 6.08 -14.29 0.22
C PHE A 95 7.27 -15.26 0.23
N ASP A 96 8.45 -14.71 -0.05
CA ASP A 96 9.71 -15.44 -0.02
C ASP A 96 10.56 -14.95 1.16
N ILE A 97 11.25 -15.87 1.81
CA ILE A 97 12.19 -15.56 2.90
C ILE A 97 13.58 -15.85 2.37
N ASN A 98 14.51 -14.90 2.54
CA ASN A 98 15.90 -15.13 2.20
C ASN A 98 16.65 -15.83 3.36
N ASN A 99 17.85 -16.33 3.09
CA ASN A 99 18.68 -17.02 4.10
C ASN A 99 19.05 -16.14 5.31
N ALA A 100 18.89 -14.81 5.21
CA ALA A 100 19.10 -13.87 6.30
C ALA A 100 17.81 -13.54 7.07
N GLY A 101 16.69 -14.19 6.76
CA GLY A 101 15.42 -14.02 7.44
C GLY A 101 14.60 -12.79 7.03
N PHE A 102 15.00 -12.10 5.96
CA PHE A 102 14.20 -11.01 5.40
C PHE A 102 13.08 -11.57 4.54
N ILE A 103 11.86 -11.15 4.84
CA ILE A 103 10.67 -11.47 4.09
C ILE A 103 10.56 -10.48 2.93
N ASN A 104 10.43 -11.01 1.72
CA ASN A 104 10.25 -10.28 0.49
C ASN A 104 8.90 -10.67 -0.13
N ALA A 105 7.96 -9.74 -0.12
CA ALA A 105 6.71 -9.89 -0.84
C ALA A 105 6.85 -9.32 -2.25
N LYS A 106 6.39 -10.09 -3.23
CA LYS A 106 6.34 -9.67 -4.64
C LYS A 106 5.09 -10.20 -5.32
N ILE A 107 4.64 -9.52 -6.37
CA ILE A 107 3.57 -10.06 -7.21
C ILE A 107 4.06 -11.33 -7.90
N GLN A 108 3.24 -12.38 -7.88
CA GLN A 108 3.57 -13.64 -8.53
C GLN A 108 3.70 -13.43 -10.03
N VAL A 109 4.74 -14.00 -10.63
CA VAL A 109 4.95 -13.99 -12.08
C VAL A 109 4.75 -15.40 -12.63
N VAL A 110 3.84 -15.57 -13.57
CA VAL A 110 3.59 -16.81 -14.31
C VAL A 110 3.69 -16.48 -15.80
N ASP A 111 4.44 -17.28 -16.57
CA ASP A 111 4.65 -17.05 -18.01
C ASP A 111 5.13 -15.62 -18.36
N ARG A 112 6.02 -15.06 -17.52
CA ARG A 112 6.55 -13.69 -17.62
C ARG A 112 5.50 -12.58 -17.46
N LYS A 113 4.30 -12.90 -16.96
CA LYS A 113 3.25 -11.94 -16.64
C LYS A 113 2.99 -11.91 -15.14
N GLU A 114 2.87 -10.71 -14.59
CA GLU A 114 2.43 -10.54 -13.21
C GLU A 114 0.96 -10.93 -13.08
N MET A 115 0.65 -11.71 -12.05
CA MET A 115 -0.68 -12.21 -11.73
C MET A 115 -1.48 -11.14 -11.00
N VAL A 116 -1.80 -10.06 -11.72
CA VAL A 116 -2.73 -9.03 -11.29
C VAL A 116 -4.12 -9.41 -11.81
N ASN A 117 -5.06 -9.63 -10.89
CA ASN A 117 -6.43 -10.03 -11.19
C ASN A 117 -7.28 -8.80 -11.59
N SER A 118 -7.15 -7.71 -10.84
CA SER A 118 -7.83 -6.44 -11.13
C SER A 118 -7.09 -5.26 -10.51
N TYR A 119 -7.38 -4.07 -11.03
CA TYR A 119 -6.94 -2.81 -10.46
C TYR A 119 -8.09 -1.80 -10.53
N GLU A 120 -8.41 -1.21 -9.39
CA GLU A 120 -9.38 -0.14 -9.24
C GLU A 120 -8.61 1.15 -8.95
N PRO A 121 -8.65 2.16 -9.85
CA PRO A 121 -8.03 3.45 -9.58
C PRO A 121 -8.70 4.14 -8.39
N PRO A 122 -8.01 5.07 -7.72
CA PRO A 122 -8.66 5.92 -6.73
C PRO A 122 -9.85 6.64 -7.39
N ALA A 123 -11.00 6.66 -6.73
CA ALA A 123 -12.06 7.61 -7.11
C ALA A 123 -11.46 9.02 -7.00
N ASP A 124 -11.68 9.86 -8.02
CA ASP A 124 -11.02 11.16 -8.25
C ASP A 124 -10.59 11.91 -6.98
N ALA A 125 -9.36 12.45 -7.04
CA ALA A 125 -8.66 13.33 -6.09
C ALA A 125 -9.24 13.35 -4.66
N VAL A 126 -8.52 12.75 -3.71
CA VAL A 126 -8.67 13.13 -2.30
C VAL A 126 -8.18 14.58 -2.16
N ASP A 127 -9.03 15.53 -2.53
CA ASP A 127 -8.86 16.94 -2.25
C ASP A 127 -9.13 17.09 -0.75
N GLY A 128 -8.06 17.11 0.05
CA GLY A 128 -8.16 17.16 1.50
C GLY A 128 -7.30 16.13 2.21
N TRP A 129 -5.98 16.23 2.04
CA TRP A 129 -5.08 15.93 3.15
C TRP A 129 -4.49 17.21 3.72
N THR A 130 -5.37 18.11 4.16
CA THR A 130 -5.06 19.07 5.22
C THR A 130 -5.82 18.62 6.45
N GLY A 131 -5.10 18.09 7.43
CA GLY A 131 -5.65 17.98 8.78
C GLY A 131 -6.11 19.37 9.22
N GLY A 132 -7.37 19.50 9.57
CA GLY A 132 -7.96 20.77 9.97
C GLY A 132 -9.47 20.72 9.80
N ASN A 133 -10.16 20.32 10.85
CA ASN A 133 -11.58 20.55 11.01
C ASN A 133 -11.80 22.07 11.08
N GLU A 134 -12.04 22.71 9.94
CA GLU A 134 -12.57 24.07 9.90
C GLU A 134 -13.91 24.00 9.15
N ASP A 135 -14.99 24.18 9.91
CA ASP A 135 -16.35 24.23 9.38
C ASP A 135 -16.42 25.24 8.21
N PRO A 136 -17.20 24.94 7.16
CA PRO A 136 -17.38 25.88 6.07
C PRO A 136 -18.08 27.12 6.63
N VAL A 137 -17.37 28.24 6.70
CA VAL A 137 -17.98 29.55 6.89
C VAL A 137 -18.83 29.82 5.64
N LEU A 138 -20.12 29.54 5.77
CA LEU A 138 -21.12 29.97 4.80
C LEU A 138 -21.03 31.50 4.70
N PRO A 139 -20.89 32.09 3.50
CA PRO A 139 -21.06 33.52 3.35
C PRO A 139 -22.50 33.84 3.71
N SER A 140 -22.69 34.58 4.80
CA SER A 140 -23.98 35.13 5.19
C SER A 140 -24.46 36.05 4.07
N GLU A 141 -25.53 35.64 3.41
CA GLU A 141 -26.35 36.49 2.57
C GLU A 141 -26.92 37.63 3.44
N GLU A 142 -26.28 38.81 3.43
CA GLU A 142 -26.95 40.04 3.86
C GLU A 142 -27.92 40.47 2.75
N SER A 143 -29.11 39.86 2.77
CA SER A 143 -30.30 40.46 2.17
C SER A 143 -30.81 41.58 3.06
N THR A 144 -31.01 42.73 2.41
CA THR A 144 -32.03 43.75 2.66
C THR A 144 -32.04 44.47 4.02
N ASN A 145 -31.82 45.78 3.98
CA ASN A 145 -32.94 46.67 4.31
C ASN A 145 -32.89 47.99 3.56
N GLU A 146 -34.05 48.28 2.98
CA GLU A 146 -34.41 49.44 2.20
C GLU A 146 -34.74 50.65 3.11
N LEU A 147 -34.45 51.85 2.56
CA LEU A 147 -35.24 53.11 2.63
C LEU A 147 -35.27 53.91 3.96
N PRO A 148 -35.84 55.13 4.00
CA PRO A 148 -35.82 56.28 3.06
C PRO A 148 -35.55 57.65 3.75
N PHE A 149 -35.60 58.71 2.94
CA PHE A 149 -35.67 60.18 3.20
C PHE A 149 -34.37 60.98 3.23
#